data_AF-A0A3D2VU80-F1
#
_entry.id   AF-A0A3D2VU80-F1
#
_cell.length_a   1.000
_cell.length_b   1.000
_cell.length_c   1.000
_cell.angle_alpha   90.00
_cell.angle_beta   90.00
_cell.angle_gamma   90.00
#
_symmetry.space_group_name_H-M   'P 1'
#
loop_
_entity.id
_entity.type
_entity.pdbx_description
1 polymer ?
#
loop_
_entity_poly.entity_id
_entity_poly.type
_entity_poly.pdbx_seq_one_letter_code
_entity_poly.pdbx_strand_id
1 'polypeptide(L)'
;MKATLALLASGIMLACIAPASAASQYETLDYYVQQMIAHAAANDATGVGTFQEQLEQLRRPEAGDSAKARPYQQQGLEHLGRNNLKQALAAFRQAFIADPIDPEIAGHLGMTYLRLRRFKEAERLAVYTLSLAPTQSATWSVLGETYGQTGDAPRAAGAFVNAYRFAKNPPQIVERLRQLAAADPETLRAGARQALDSIRPPADSPAAASSSLPTPTEKPTAPPGPTPPTNAAAPAGASSAGPAPAAGPAALSAVLGSLKRGVENFSHPPAKATSETGAPRAAGADSPGQRIYRRASPLTCLIVTFRNGRKDSLGSGLLVSPDGLVITNHHVIDKADNLAVRCGEQESAASVRGRSRKPDLALLATALKSAESFALNESYDPNLIGRDIFVIGNPYGLEGTFSTGVISGLREIDGVRYIQISAPVSPGNSGGPVILGDGTVIGIAAMGLKAGQNLNFAIASTEVIASRLFDPERMKSQPLAGPQF
;
A
#
# COMPACT_ATOMS: atom_id res chain seq x y z
N MET A 1 40.30 32.78 -18.54
CA MET A 1 40.11 31.66 -17.60
C MET A 1 38.97 32.07 -16.66
N LYS A 2 37.78 31.47 -16.71
CA LYS A 2 37.38 30.08 -16.40
C LYS A 2 37.47 29.74 -14.89
N ALA A 3 36.28 29.60 -14.30
CA ALA A 3 35.87 28.65 -13.26
C ALA A 3 36.64 28.58 -11.92
N THR A 4 35.97 28.96 -10.81
CA THR A 4 35.67 28.10 -9.63
C THR A 4 34.81 28.81 -8.56
N LEU A 5 33.68 29.44 -8.94
CA LEU A 5 32.75 30.09 -7.98
C LEU A 5 31.27 29.97 -8.39
N ALA A 6 30.84 28.75 -8.74
CA ALA A 6 29.45 28.46 -9.11
C ALA A 6 29.07 26.97 -8.90
N LEU A 7 29.30 26.41 -7.70
CA LEU A 7 28.93 25.01 -7.39
C LEU A 7 28.81 24.72 -5.88
N LEU A 8 27.93 25.46 -5.18
CA LEU A 8 27.64 25.23 -3.75
C LEU A 8 26.17 25.49 -3.34
N ALA A 9 25.25 25.59 -4.32
CA ALA A 9 23.84 25.94 -4.09
C ALA A 9 22.80 24.90 -4.61
N SER A 10 23.25 23.73 -5.09
CA SER A 10 22.37 22.65 -5.57
C SER A 10 22.71 21.33 -4.88
N GLY A 11 22.15 21.13 -3.69
CA GLY A 11 22.37 19.92 -2.86
C GLY A 11 21.45 19.83 -1.64
N ILE A 12 20.34 20.56 -1.64
CA ILE A 12 19.35 20.60 -0.56
C ILE A 12 18.05 19.99 -1.12
N MET A 13 17.31 19.26 -0.28
CA MET A 13 16.16 18.40 -0.62
C MET A 13 16.48 17.06 -1.29
N LEU A 14 17.05 16.12 -0.51
CA LEU A 14 16.73 14.69 -0.67
C LEU A 14 15.75 14.23 0.43
N ALA A 15 14.59 14.88 0.41
CA ALA A 15 13.33 14.43 1.01
C ALA A 15 12.19 15.10 0.21
N CYS A 16 11.08 14.39 0.03
CA CYS A 16 9.81 14.89 -0.52
C CYS A 16 9.63 15.04 -2.06
N ILE A 17 10.53 14.56 -2.92
CA ILE A 17 10.20 14.30 -4.35
C ILE A 17 10.59 12.89 -4.75
N ALA A 18 9.76 11.92 -4.36
CA ALA A 18 9.74 10.60 -4.98
C ALA A 18 8.76 10.63 -6.16
N PRO A 19 9.05 9.99 -7.31
CA PRO A 19 8.05 9.87 -8.38
C PRO A 19 6.84 9.04 -7.90
N ALA A 20 5.65 9.31 -8.42
CA ALA A 20 4.42 8.60 -8.03
C ALA A 20 4.52 7.05 -8.08
N SER A 21 5.35 6.50 -8.96
CA SER A 21 5.66 5.07 -9.03
C SER A 21 6.35 4.53 -7.77
N ALA A 22 7.17 5.33 -7.09
CA ALA A 22 7.84 4.96 -5.84
C ALA A 22 6.89 5.06 -4.61
N ALA A 23 5.86 5.90 -4.68
CA ALA A 23 4.78 5.89 -3.69
C ALA A 23 3.95 4.59 -3.82
N SER A 24 3.51 4.27 -5.04
CA SER A 24 2.78 3.02 -5.33
C SER A 24 3.60 1.77 -5.01
N GLN A 25 4.91 1.75 -5.28
CA GLN A 25 5.79 0.67 -4.84
C GLN A 25 5.83 0.56 -3.32
N TYR A 26 6.11 1.67 -2.61
CA TYR A 26 6.12 1.68 -1.14
C TYR A 26 4.81 1.15 -0.55
N GLU A 27 3.67 1.50 -1.13
CA GLU A 27 2.36 1.09 -0.64
C GLU A 27 2.08 -0.42 -0.85
N THR A 28 2.61 -1.01 -1.92
CA THR A 28 2.63 -2.47 -2.08
C THR A 28 3.57 -3.15 -1.07
N LEU A 29 4.75 -2.59 -0.81
CA LEU A 29 5.68 -3.11 0.22
C LEU A 29 5.02 -3.07 1.61
N ASP A 30 4.43 -1.93 1.94
CA ASP A 30 3.75 -1.66 3.21
C ASP A 30 2.58 -2.63 3.39
N TYR A 31 1.74 -2.83 2.37
CA TYR A 31 0.65 -3.80 2.41
C TYR A 31 1.13 -5.20 2.83
N TYR A 32 2.14 -5.76 2.16
CA TYR A 32 2.63 -7.10 2.49
C TYR A 32 3.24 -7.16 3.89
N VAL A 33 3.97 -6.12 4.32
CA VAL A 33 4.50 -6.01 5.68
C VAL A 33 3.36 -5.92 6.72
N GLN A 34 2.30 -5.14 6.47
CA GLN A 34 1.11 -5.09 7.35
C GLN A 34 0.39 -6.44 7.42
N GLN A 35 0.27 -7.18 6.31
CA GLN A 35 -0.32 -8.53 6.33
C GLN A 35 0.54 -9.50 7.16
N MET A 36 1.87 -9.50 6.98
CA MET A 36 2.77 -10.29 7.82
C MET A 36 2.65 -9.93 9.31
N ILE A 37 2.41 -8.67 9.66
CA ILE A 37 2.13 -8.23 11.04
C ILE A 37 0.79 -8.78 11.55
N ALA A 38 -0.27 -8.68 10.75
CA ALA A 38 -1.60 -9.14 11.13
C ALA A 38 -1.64 -10.66 11.34
N HIS A 39 -1.07 -11.45 10.42
CA HIS A 39 -0.97 -12.90 10.57
C HIS A 39 -0.05 -13.30 11.75
N ALA A 40 1.05 -12.58 12.00
CA ALA A 40 1.88 -12.82 13.18
C ALA A 40 1.15 -12.53 14.50
N ALA A 41 0.36 -11.45 14.58
CA ALA A 41 -0.47 -11.14 15.75
C ALA A 41 -1.57 -12.19 15.99
N ALA A 42 -2.05 -12.85 14.94
CA ALA A 42 -2.98 -13.99 15.01
C ALA A 42 -2.28 -15.35 15.27
N ASN A 43 -0.95 -15.36 15.45
CA ASN A 43 -0.10 -16.55 15.51
C ASN A 43 -0.21 -17.49 14.29
N ASP A 44 -0.60 -16.96 13.13
CA ASP A 44 -0.63 -17.69 11.88
C ASP A 44 0.79 -17.78 11.30
N ALA A 45 1.33 -19.00 11.27
CA ALA A 45 2.62 -19.30 10.66
C ALA A 45 2.54 -19.25 9.12
N THR A 46 1.46 -19.81 8.56
CA THR A 46 1.25 -20.01 7.13
C THR A 46 1.03 -18.68 6.41
N GLY A 47 0.12 -17.84 6.90
CA GLY A 47 -0.19 -16.56 6.26
C GLY A 47 1.01 -15.60 6.20
N VAL A 48 1.86 -15.59 7.24
CA VAL A 48 3.13 -14.85 7.17
C VAL A 48 4.08 -15.42 6.12
N GLY A 49 4.16 -16.75 5.99
CA GLY A 49 4.95 -17.40 4.93
C GLY A 49 4.46 -17.01 3.54
N THR A 50 3.15 -17.06 3.31
CA THR A 50 2.53 -16.61 2.05
C THR A 50 2.89 -15.17 1.72
N PHE A 51 2.79 -14.25 2.67
CA PHE A 51 3.11 -12.84 2.41
C PHE A 51 4.62 -12.54 2.37
N GLN A 52 5.46 -13.35 3.01
CA GLN A 52 6.91 -13.35 2.83
C GLN A 52 7.25 -13.69 1.37
N GLU A 53 6.71 -14.78 0.82
CA GLU A 53 6.94 -15.19 -0.57
C GLU A 53 6.50 -14.12 -1.57
N GLN A 54 5.33 -13.50 -1.35
CA GLN A 54 4.86 -12.40 -2.19
C GLN A 54 5.81 -11.19 -2.15
N LEU A 55 6.37 -10.86 -0.98
CA LEU A 55 7.33 -9.77 -0.82
C LEU A 55 8.67 -10.09 -1.50
N GLU A 56 9.13 -11.34 -1.47
CA GLU A 56 10.35 -11.80 -2.16
C GLU A 56 10.23 -11.83 -3.68
N GLN A 57 9.02 -12.06 -4.22
CA GLN A 57 8.72 -12.05 -5.66
C GLN A 57 8.71 -10.63 -6.26
N LEU A 58 8.72 -9.58 -5.45
CA LEU A 58 8.74 -8.21 -5.95
C LEU A 58 10.06 -7.85 -6.64
N ARG A 59 9.95 -7.01 -7.67
CA ARG A 59 11.10 -6.54 -8.43
C ARG A 59 12.01 -5.68 -7.54
N ARG A 60 13.20 -6.20 -7.25
CA ARG A 60 14.24 -5.48 -6.50
C ARG A 60 14.70 -4.22 -7.27
N PRO A 61 15.17 -3.17 -6.56
CA PRO A 61 15.78 -1.99 -7.19
C PRO A 61 17.06 -2.33 -7.96
N GLU A 62 17.56 -1.38 -8.75
CA GLU A 62 18.85 -1.53 -9.44
C GLU A 62 20.01 -1.64 -8.45
N ALA A 63 21.06 -2.38 -8.84
CA ALA A 63 22.19 -2.66 -7.97
C ALA A 63 23.01 -1.40 -7.67
N GLY A 64 23.40 -1.24 -6.41
CA GLY A 64 24.26 -0.15 -5.94
C GLY A 64 25.75 -0.45 -6.08
N ASP A 65 26.56 0.49 -5.59
CA ASP A 65 28.02 0.37 -5.52
C ASP A 65 28.45 0.13 -4.07
N SER A 66 28.47 -1.15 -3.67
CA SER A 66 28.89 -1.57 -2.33
C SER A 66 30.33 -1.18 -2.00
N ALA A 67 31.20 -0.98 -3.00
CA ALA A 67 32.58 -0.53 -2.76
C ALA A 67 32.63 0.95 -2.35
N LYS A 68 31.80 1.80 -2.97
CA LYS A 68 31.59 3.20 -2.53
C LYS A 68 30.83 3.30 -1.20
N ALA A 69 29.94 2.35 -0.90
CA ALA A 69 29.12 2.39 0.31
C ALA A 69 29.88 2.02 1.60
N ARG A 70 30.76 1.01 1.54
CA ARG A 70 31.55 0.52 2.70
C ARG A 70 32.20 1.58 3.59
N PRO A 71 32.97 2.57 3.09
CA PRO A 71 33.62 3.56 3.96
C PRO A 71 32.61 4.38 4.76
N TYR A 72 31.48 4.74 4.15
CA TYR A 72 30.39 5.45 4.84
C TYR A 72 29.62 4.56 5.82
N GLN A 73 29.45 3.26 5.50
CA GLN A 73 28.84 2.29 6.40
C GLN A 73 29.71 2.09 7.66
N GLN A 74 31.03 1.92 7.51
CA GLN A 74 31.97 1.83 8.62
C GLN A 74 31.94 3.11 9.47
N GLN A 75 32.02 4.28 8.83
CA GLN A 75 31.93 5.56 9.54
C GLN A 75 30.61 5.71 10.32
N GLY A 76 29.49 5.24 9.75
CA GLY A 76 28.19 5.20 10.42
C GLY A 76 28.20 4.32 11.66
N LEU A 77 28.77 3.11 11.57
CA LEU A 77 28.91 2.17 12.69
C LEU A 77 29.81 2.72 13.80
N GLU A 78 30.94 3.35 13.47
CA GLU A 78 31.81 4.01 14.44
C GLU A 78 31.10 5.13 15.20
N HIS A 79 30.36 5.99 14.50
CA HIS A 79 29.56 7.05 15.13
C HIS A 79 28.42 6.47 15.96
N LEU A 80 27.78 5.39 15.51
CA LEU A 80 26.69 4.71 16.24
C LEU A 80 27.19 4.09 17.55
N GLY A 81 28.38 3.47 17.53
CA GLY A 81 29.06 2.93 18.71
C GLY A 81 29.49 4.01 19.71
N ARG A 82 29.86 5.20 19.22
CA ARG A 82 30.11 6.40 20.05
C ARG A 82 28.83 7.16 20.46
N ASN A 83 27.64 6.63 20.14
CA ASN A 83 26.33 7.25 20.36
C ASN A 83 26.10 8.61 19.64
N ASN A 84 26.92 8.94 18.65
CA ASN A 84 26.85 10.18 17.88
C ASN A 84 25.78 10.11 16.77
N LEU A 85 24.52 9.96 17.16
CA LEU A 85 23.39 9.65 16.26
C LEU A 85 23.26 10.58 15.04
N LYS A 86 23.56 11.88 15.17
CA LYS A 86 23.52 12.83 14.05
C LYS A 86 24.63 12.56 13.00
N GLN A 87 25.81 12.16 13.45
CA GLN A 87 26.95 11.82 12.58
C GLN A 87 26.75 10.44 11.95
N ALA A 88 26.24 9.47 12.72
CA ALA A 88 25.83 8.16 12.22
C ALA A 88 24.76 8.29 11.12
N LEU A 89 23.73 9.13 11.34
CA LEU A 89 22.70 9.42 10.34
C LEU A 89 23.29 9.98 9.04
N ALA A 90 24.23 10.91 9.13
CA ALA A 90 24.87 11.51 7.95
C ALA A 90 25.67 10.48 7.15
N ALA A 91 26.47 9.65 7.84
CA ALA A 91 27.29 8.62 7.21
C ALA A 91 26.42 7.49 6.60
N PHE A 92 25.45 6.95 7.34
CA PHE A 92 24.54 5.92 6.79
C PHE A 92 23.69 6.43 5.61
N ARG A 93 23.34 7.73 5.55
CA ARG A 93 22.71 8.32 4.37
C ARG A 93 23.61 8.31 3.13
N GLN A 94 24.91 8.59 3.29
CA GLN A 94 25.86 8.49 2.16
C GLN A 94 26.07 7.02 1.74
N ALA A 95 26.15 6.11 2.70
CA ALA A 95 26.19 4.67 2.44
C ALA A 95 24.97 4.21 1.63
N PHE A 96 23.76 4.62 2.03
CA PHE A 96 22.51 4.28 1.35
C PHE A 96 22.36 4.93 -0.05
N ILE A 97 22.92 6.13 -0.26
CA ILE A 97 22.96 6.75 -1.60
C ILE A 97 23.92 5.98 -2.52
N ALA A 98 25.02 5.43 -1.99
CA ALA A 98 25.97 4.63 -2.75
C ALA A 98 25.47 3.21 -3.02
N ASP A 99 24.86 2.54 -2.04
CA ASP A 99 24.24 1.23 -2.19
C ASP A 99 22.87 1.15 -1.48
N PRO A 100 21.77 1.43 -2.19
CA PRO A 100 20.44 1.41 -1.61
C PRO A 100 19.85 -0.01 -1.48
N ILE A 101 20.46 -1.04 -2.06
CA ILE A 101 19.93 -2.42 -2.01
C ILE A 101 20.57 -3.29 -0.92
N ASP A 102 21.55 -2.76 -0.18
CA ASP A 102 22.11 -3.42 1.00
C ASP A 102 21.13 -3.31 2.19
N PRO A 103 20.53 -4.44 2.66
CA PRO A 103 19.58 -4.43 3.76
C PRO A 103 20.22 -4.15 5.12
N GLU A 104 21.53 -4.32 5.28
CA GLU A 104 22.23 -3.92 6.50
C GLU A 104 22.41 -2.41 6.52
N ILE A 105 22.76 -1.76 5.40
CA ILE A 105 22.84 -0.28 5.33
C ILE A 105 21.46 0.34 5.59
N ALA A 106 20.42 -0.17 4.93
CA ALA A 106 19.05 0.30 5.11
C ALA A 106 18.55 0.08 6.56
N GLY A 107 18.81 -1.10 7.14
CA GLY A 107 18.46 -1.42 8.53
C GLY A 107 19.17 -0.53 9.56
N HIS A 108 20.48 -0.29 9.43
CA HIS A 108 21.22 0.62 10.31
C HIS A 108 20.71 2.06 10.23
N LEU A 109 20.36 2.53 9.03
CA LEU A 109 19.78 3.85 8.82
C LEU A 109 18.36 3.93 9.43
N GLY A 110 17.54 2.89 9.31
CA GLY A 110 16.21 2.80 9.92
C GLY A 110 16.26 2.82 11.45
N MET A 111 17.14 1.99 12.04
CA MET A 111 17.44 2.01 13.48
C MET A 111 17.93 3.39 13.94
N THR A 112 18.77 4.06 13.15
CA THR A 112 19.25 5.41 13.48
C THR A 112 18.11 6.45 13.47
N TYR A 113 17.14 6.35 12.56
CA TYR A 113 15.94 7.19 12.59
C TYR A 113 15.08 6.91 13.84
N LEU A 114 14.87 5.64 14.22
CA LEU A 114 14.14 5.27 15.43
C LEU A 114 14.80 5.87 16.69
N ARG A 115 16.12 5.72 16.84
CA ARG A 115 16.88 6.30 17.97
C ARG A 115 16.85 7.84 17.99
N LEU A 116 16.63 8.48 16.85
CA LEU A 116 16.41 9.93 16.73
C LEU A 116 14.93 10.35 16.87
N ARG A 117 14.02 9.46 17.26
CA ARG A 117 12.56 9.67 17.36
C ARG A 117 11.91 10.09 16.02
N ARG A 118 12.54 9.78 14.88
CA ARG A 118 12.08 10.08 13.52
C ARG A 118 11.25 8.91 12.98
N PHE A 119 10.11 8.67 13.62
CA PHE A 119 9.33 7.44 13.44
C PHE A 119 8.83 7.20 12.01
N LYS A 120 8.43 8.25 11.29
CA LYS A 120 7.93 8.13 9.91
C LYS A 120 9.04 7.69 8.95
N GLU A 121 10.27 8.13 9.19
CA GLU A 121 11.44 7.71 8.42
C GLU A 121 11.94 6.33 8.84
N ALA A 122 11.81 5.98 10.12
CA ALA A 122 12.11 4.63 10.64
C ALA A 122 11.17 3.57 10.06
N GLU A 123 9.85 3.80 10.15
CA GLU A 123 8.80 2.94 9.58
C GLU A 123 9.04 2.70 8.08
N ARG A 124 9.14 3.79 7.30
CA ARG A 124 9.31 3.69 5.85
C ARG A 124 10.55 2.91 5.45
N LEU A 125 11.66 3.15 6.15
CA LEU A 125 12.92 2.50 5.81
C LEU A 125 12.96 1.05 6.32
N ALA A 126 12.27 0.73 7.41
CA ALA A 126 12.12 -0.64 7.86
C ALA A 126 11.24 -1.46 6.89
N VAL A 127 10.11 -0.92 6.42
CA VAL A 127 9.29 -1.53 5.35
C VAL A 127 10.12 -1.75 4.07
N TYR A 128 10.89 -0.75 3.65
CA TYR A 128 11.81 -0.89 2.50
C TYR A 128 12.87 -1.98 2.74
N THR A 129 13.47 -2.02 3.93
CA THR A 129 14.50 -3.01 4.28
C THR A 129 13.92 -4.43 4.28
N LEU A 130 12.67 -4.61 4.76
CA LEU A 130 11.98 -5.89 4.68
C LEU A 130 11.67 -6.32 3.24
N SER A 131 11.49 -5.39 2.29
CA SER A 131 11.39 -5.77 0.87
C SER A 131 12.68 -6.35 0.26
N LEU A 132 13.83 -6.08 0.88
CA LEU A 132 15.14 -6.61 0.49
C LEU A 132 15.47 -7.89 1.26
N ALA A 133 15.09 -7.95 2.55
CA ALA A 133 15.32 -9.04 3.48
C ALA A 133 14.12 -9.27 4.43
N PRO A 134 13.06 -9.96 3.98
CA PRO A 134 11.82 -10.15 4.76
C PRO A 134 12.03 -10.87 6.11
N THR A 135 13.09 -11.66 6.23
CA THR A 135 13.44 -12.44 7.41
C THR A 135 14.44 -11.73 8.34
N GLN A 136 14.70 -10.42 8.14
CA GLN A 136 15.65 -9.68 8.99
C GLN A 136 15.00 -9.28 10.34
N SER A 137 15.10 -10.17 11.33
CA SER A 137 14.60 -10.02 12.72
C SER A 137 14.87 -8.64 13.38
N ALA A 138 16.04 -8.05 13.13
CA ALA A 138 16.39 -6.73 13.66
C ALA A 138 15.46 -5.62 13.14
N THR A 139 15.04 -5.68 11.88
CA THR A 139 14.16 -4.68 11.26
C THR A 139 12.70 -4.86 11.68
N TRP A 140 12.27 -6.10 11.93
CA TRP A 140 10.99 -6.36 12.61
C TRP A 140 10.97 -5.77 14.03
N SER A 141 12.10 -5.82 14.75
CA SER A 141 12.23 -5.16 16.06
C SER A 141 12.15 -3.64 15.94
N VAL A 142 12.73 -3.04 14.89
CA VAL A 142 12.59 -1.60 14.60
C VAL A 142 11.12 -1.22 14.34
N LEU A 143 10.37 -2.00 13.58
CA LEU A 143 8.93 -1.77 13.38
C LEU A 143 8.14 -1.92 14.69
N GLY A 144 8.40 -2.96 15.47
CA GLY A 144 7.73 -3.16 16.77
C GLY A 144 7.95 -2.00 17.73
N GLU A 145 9.20 -1.55 17.88
CA GLU A 145 9.52 -0.37 18.69
C GLU A 145 8.94 0.93 18.08
N THR A 146 8.89 1.07 16.76
CA THR A 146 8.31 2.23 16.08
C THR A 146 6.81 2.34 16.33
N TYR A 147 6.03 1.28 16.09
CA TYR A 147 4.57 1.25 16.33
C TYR A 147 4.24 1.42 17.81
N GLY A 148 5.01 0.76 18.69
CA GLY A 148 4.84 0.90 20.13
C GLY A 148 5.05 2.34 20.61
N GLN A 149 6.01 3.06 20.02
CA GLN A 149 6.28 4.47 20.31
C GLN A 149 5.30 5.46 19.65
N THR A 150 4.59 5.07 18.58
CA THR A 150 3.60 5.91 17.88
C THR A 150 2.14 5.64 18.29
N GLY A 151 1.90 4.70 19.21
CA GLY A 151 0.59 4.46 19.81
C GLY A 151 -0.16 3.23 19.31
N ASP A 152 0.49 2.34 18.56
CA ASP A 152 -0.16 1.17 17.92
C ASP A 152 0.35 -0.15 18.52
N ALA A 153 -0.23 -0.53 19.65
CA ALA A 153 0.14 -1.76 20.36
C ALA A 153 -0.12 -3.05 19.55
N PRO A 154 -1.23 -3.22 18.80
CA PRO A 154 -1.46 -4.42 17.99
C PRO A 154 -0.43 -4.62 16.88
N ARG A 155 -0.08 -3.55 16.13
CA ARG A 155 0.97 -3.67 15.10
C ARG A 155 2.37 -3.83 15.71
N ALA A 156 2.62 -3.23 16.88
CA ALA A 156 3.84 -3.49 17.63
C ALA A 156 3.97 -4.97 18.00
N ALA A 157 2.90 -5.59 18.52
CA ALA A 157 2.89 -7.00 18.89
C ALA A 157 3.17 -7.92 17.70
N GLY A 158 2.45 -7.78 16.58
CA GLY A 158 2.69 -8.61 15.40
C GLY A 158 4.10 -8.46 14.81
N ALA A 159 4.64 -7.23 14.79
CA ALA A 159 6.02 -6.99 14.38
C ALA A 159 7.04 -7.65 15.34
N PHE A 160 6.81 -7.62 16.65
CA PHE A 160 7.65 -8.32 17.62
C PHE A 160 7.55 -9.85 17.53
N VAL A 161 6.38 -10.41 17.21
CA VAL A 161 6.23 -11.85 16.94
C VAL A 161 7.03 -12.26 15.70
N ASN A 162 7.04 -11.46 14.62
CA ASN A 162 7.91 -11.69 13.47
C ASN A 162 9.41 -11.51 13.82
N ALA A 163 9.75 -10.53 14.67
CA ALA A 163 11.12 -10.36 15.15
C ALA A 163 11.63 -11.62 15.87
N TYR A 164 10.80 -12.25 16.70
CA TYR A 164 11.11 -13.53 17.34
C TYR A 164 11.17 -14.69 16.32
N ARG A 165 10.16 -14.79 15.44
CA ARG A 165 10.03 -15.86 14.44
C ARG A 165 11.25 -15.99 13.53
N PHE A 166 11.80 -14.87 13.09
CA PHE A 166 12.98 -14.85 12.21
C PHE A 166 14.31 -14.65 12.96
N ALA A 167 14.32 -14.76 14.30
CA ALA A 167 15.52 -14.55 15.09
C ALA A 167 16.52 -15.71 14.95
N LYS A 168 17.78 -15.38 14.66
CA LYS A 168 18.90 -16.35 14.81
C LYS A 168 19.15 -16.72 16.28
N ASN A 169 18.73 -15.88 17.22
CA ASN A 169 18.81 -16.11 18.67
C ASN A 169 17.48 -15.68 19.35
N PRO A 170 16.42 -16.52 19.29
CA PRO A 170 15.11 -16.16 19.83
C PRO A 170 15.12 -15.80 21.34
N PRO A 171 15.89 -16.45 22.23
CA PRO A 171 16.01 -16.03 23.63
C PRO A 171 16.43 -14.57 23.84
N GLN A 172 17.29 -14.03 22.96
CA GLN A 172 17.70 -12.62 23.02
C GLN A 172 16.54 -11.66 22.68
N ILE A 173 15.65 -12.05 21.77
CA ILE A 173 14.43 -11.29 21.48
C ILE A 173 13.47 -11.35 22.67
N VAL A 174 13.26 -12.52 23.28
CA VAL A 174 12.39 -12.65 24.46
C VAL A 174 12.89 -11.74 25.60
N GLU A 175 14.20 -11.68 25.85
CA GLU A 175 14.76 -10.79 26.88
C GLU A 175 14.59 -9.30 26.51
N ARG A 176 14.79 -8.94 25.23
CA ARG A 176 14.50 -7.58 24.75
C ARG A 176 13.03 -7.22 24.94
N LEU A 177 12.10 -8.14 24.67
CA LEU A 177 10.67 -7.93 24.88
C LEU A 177 10.30 -7.78 26.36
N ARG A 178 10.95 -8.50 27.29
CA ARG A 178 10.76 -8.29 28.74
C ARG A 178 11.15 -6.88 29.17
N GLN A 179 12.25 -6.36 28.65
CA GLN A 179 12.67 -4.97 28.92
C GLN A 179 11.64 -3.96 28.37
N LEU A 180 11.15 -4.17 27.15
CA LEU A 180 10.12 -3.31 26.53
C LEU A 180 8.76 -3.43 27.24
N ALA A 181 8.41 -4.61 27.79
CA ALA A 181 7.23 -4.86 28.62
C ALA A 181 7.24 -4.20 30.01
N ALA A 182 8.34 -3.50 30.35
CA ALA A 182 8.47 -2.60 31.48
C ALA A 182 8.68 -1.12 31.07
N ALA A 183 9.01 -0.83 29.81
CA ALA A 183 9.32 0.52 29.32
C ALA A 183 8.08 1.40 29.12
N ASP A 184 8.31 2.69 28.82
CA ASP A 184 7.31 3.64 28.32
C ASP A 184 7.48 3.89 26.81
N PRO A 185 6.41 4.26 26.07
CA PRO A 185 5.04 4.48 26.53
C PRO A 185 4.25 3.17 26.74
N GLU A 186 3.05 3.29 27.31
CA GLU A 186 2.14 2.16 27.56
C GLU A 186 1.86 1.29 26.31
N THR A 187 1.77 1.90 25.13
CA THR A 187 1.53 1.17 23.88
C THR A 187 2.71 0.29 23.44
N LEU A 188 3.94 0.70 23.74
CA LEU A 188 5.13 -0.14 23.57
C LEU A 188 5.14 -1.29 24.58
N ARG A 189 4.79 -0.99 25.83
CA ARG A 189 4.65 -1.96 26.92
C ARG A 189 3.61 -3.03 26.59
N ALA A 190 2.44 -2.62 26.12
CA ALA A 190 1.33 -3.49 25.73
C ALA A 190 1.70 -4.37 24.54
N GLY A 191 2.28 -3.79 23.47
CA GLY A 191 2.71 -4.55 22.30
C GLY A 191 3.78 -5.61 22.64
N ALA A 192 4.74 -5.28 23.50
CA ALA A 192 5.76 -6.22 23.94
C ALA A 192 5.19 -7.36 24.83
N ARG A 193 4.21 -7.06 25.70
CA ARG A 193 3.49 -8.08 26.50
C ARG A 193 2.67 -9.01 25.62
N GLN A 194 1.86 -8.47 24.72
CA GLN A 194 1.06 -9.27 23.79
C GLN A 194 1.95 -10.18 22.93
N ALA A 195 3.09 -9.69 22.46
CA ALA A 195 4.06 -10.53 21.74
C ALA A 195 4.62 -11.65 22.63
N LEU A 196 5.01 -11.37 23.88
CA LEU A 196 5.47 -12.40 24.83
C LEU A 196 4.40 -13.47 25.08
N ASP A 197 3.13 -13.08 25.20
CA ASP A 197 2.01 -14.01 25.39
C ASP A 197 1.78 -14.88 24.14
N SER A 198 1.85 -14.30 22.92
CA SER A 198 1.77 -15.05 21.65
C SER A 198 2.97 -15.98 21.40
N ILE A 199 4.15 -15.65 21.93
CA ILE A 199 5.39 -16.43 21.78
C ILE A 199 5.50 -17.56 22.80
N ARG A 200 4.75 -17.47 23.91
CA ARG A 200 4.91 -18.37 25.06
C ARG A 200 4.60 -19.83 24.66
N PRO A 201 5.52 -20.79 24.87
CA PRO A 201 5.15 -22.19 24.79
C PRO A 201 4.10 -22.50 25.87
N PRO A 202 3.14 -23.40 25.63
CA PRO A 202 2.12 -23.74 26.62
C PRO A 202 2.79 -24.27 27.89
N ALA A 203 2.60 -23.56 29.00
CA ALA A 203 3.14 -23.95 30.30
C ALA A 203 2.16 -24.90 31.01
N ASP A 204 2.70 -26.02 31.47
CA ASP A 204 2.16 -26.89 32.53
C ASP A 204 0.78 -27.55 32.30
N SER A 205 0.77 -28.59 31.46
CA SER A 205 0.09 -29.83 31.88
C SER A 205 0.94 -30.52 32.96
N PRO A 206 0.38 -30.91 34.12
CA PRO A 206 1.19 -31.40 35.23
C PRO A 206 1.69 -32.84 35.04
N ALA A 207 2.93 -33.07 35.50
CA ALA A 207 3.54 -34.35 35.85
C ALA A 207 3.73 -35.43 34.74
N ALA A 208 4.96 -35.53 34.24
CA ALA A 208 5.63 -36.81 34.02
C ALA A 208 7.11 -36.69 34.42
N ALA A 209 7.62 -37.69 35.14
CA ALA A 209 8.88 -37.59 35.87
C ALA A 209 10.15 -37.74 35.01
N SER A 210 11.22 -37.14 35.55
CA SER A 210 12.64 -37.30 35.21
C SER A 210 13.13 -38.72 34.90
N SER A 211 13.98 -38.87 33.86
CA SER A 211 15.19 -39.72 33.92
C SER A 211 16.23 -39.41 32.81
N SER A 212 17.39 -38.88 33.24
CA SER A 212 18.77 -39.13 32.75
C SER A 212 19.09 -39.47 31.27
N LEU A 213 19.98 -38.65 30.68
CA LEU A 213 20.90 -38.97 29.56
C LEU A 213 22.00 -39.95 29.99
N PRO A 214 22.64 -40.69 29.04
CA PRO A 214 23.97 -40.28 28.56
C PRO A 214 24.28 -40.51 27.06
N THR A 215 25.38 -39.92 26.60
CA THR A 215 26.03 -39.96 25.25
C THR A 215 27.43 -40.62 25.32
N PRO A 216 28.24 -40.77 24.25
CA PRO A 216 27.98 -41.19 22.86
C PRO A 216 29.06 -42.14 22.24
N THR A 217 28.72 -42.85 21.14
CA THR A 217 29.62 -43.52 20.14
C THR A 217 28.78 -43.94 18.92
N GLU A 218 29.26 -44.19 17.68
CA GLU A 218 30.55 -43.98 16.99
C GLU A 218 30.28 -43.78 15.45
N LYS A 219 31.24 -44.02 14.52
CA LYS A 219 31.05 -43.90 13.05
C LYS A 219 32.07 -44.71 12.23
N PRO A 220 31.62 -45.63 11.33
CA PRO A 220 31.98 -45.62 9.89
C PRO A 220 30.81 -46.14 8.98
N THR A 221 30.75 -46.19 7.64
CA THR A 221 31.56 -45.74 6.47
C THR A 221 30.63 -45.54 5.22
N ALA A 222 31.18 -45.21 4.04
CA ALA A 222 30.54 -45.34 2.69
C ALA A 222 31.55 -46.03 1.72
N PRO A 223 31.21 -46.59 0.52
CA PRO A 223 30.84 -45.82 -0.70
C PRO A 223 29.97 -46.67 -1.71
N PRO A 224 29.97 -46.48 -3.06
CA PRO A 224 30.04 -45.29 -3.94
C PRO A 224 28.76 -45.10 -4.81
N GLY A 225 28.71 -44.05 -5.65
CA GLY A 225 27.66 -43.84 -6.67
C GLY A 225 28.18 -43.83 -8.12
N PRO A 226 27.29 -43.77 -9.14
CA PRO A 226 27.67 -43.71 -10.56
C PRO A 226 27.64 -42.29 -11.18
N THR A 227 28.39 -42.11 -12.27
CA THR A 227 28.62 -40.86 -13.02
C THR A 227 27.64 -40.65 -14.21
N PRO A 228 27.56 -39.42 -14.78
CA PRO A 228 26.60 -39.08 -15.84
C PRO A 228 27.16 -39.21 -17.28
N PRO A 229 26.31 -39.20 -18.33
CA PRO A 229 26.71 -39.03 -19.72
C PRO A 229 26.78 -37.56 -20.16
N THR A 230 27.60 -37.29 -21.18
CA THR A 230 27.90 -35.96 -21.76
C THR A 230 27.38 -35.86 -23.21
N ASN A 231 27.38 -34.64 -23.79
CA ASN A 231 27.21 -34.23 -25.20
C ASN A 231 25.84 -33.63 -25.58
N ALA A 232 25.73 -32.64 -26.48
CA ALA A 232 26.71 -31.69 -27.05
C ALA A 232 25.96 -30.59 -27.88
N ALA A 233 26.72 -29.59 -28.33
CA ALA A 233 26.47 -28.70 -29.48
C ALA A 233 25.44 -27.53 -29.34
N ALA A 234 25.94 -26.33 -29.65
CA ALA A 234 25.17 -25.17 -30.12
C ALA A 234 25.08 -25.19 -31.67
N PRO A 235 24.44 -24.20 -32.32
CA PRO A 235 25.23 -23.03 -32.72
C PRO A 235 24.51 -21.67 -32.56
N ALA A 236 25.25 -20.60 -32.83
CA ALA A 236 24.84 -19.21 -32.65
C ALA A 236 24.15 -18.58 -33.88
N GLY A 237 23.48 -17.44 -33.66
CA GLY A 237 22.99 -16.54 -34.71
C GLY A 237 22.63 -15.18 -34.14
N ALA A 238 23.28 -14.11 -34.61
CA ALA A 238 23.05 -12.73 -34.15
C ALA A 238 22.29 -11.91 -35.20
N SER A 239 21.49 -10.92 -34.77
CA SER A 239 21.33 -9.67 -35.53
C SER A 239 20.74 -8.54 -34.67
N SER A 240 20.99 -7.31 -35.10
CA SER A 240 20.72 -6.03 -34.42
C SER A 240 19.28 -5.54 -34.53
N ALA A 241 18.80 -4.82 -33.51
CA ALA A 241 17.56 -4.04 -33.58
C ALA A 241 17.85 -2.54 -33.75
N GLY A 242 17.37 -1.96 -34.85
CA GLY A 242 17.21 -0.50 -35.02
C GLY A 242 15.88 0.00 -34.40
N PRO A 243 15.66 1.33 -34.35
CA PRO A 243 14.51 1.91 -33.66
C PRO A 243 13.20 1.76 -34.47
N ALA A 244 12.08 1.57 -33.76
CA ALA A 244 10.73 1.48 -34.34
C ALA A 244 9.78 2.57 -33.78
N PRO A 245 8.72 2.96 -34.53
CA PRO A 245 8.12 4.29 -34.39
C PRO A 245 6.80 4.35 -33.58
N ALA A 246 6.18 5.54 -33.58
CA ALA A 246 4.99 5.90 -32.80
C ALA A 246 3.76 5.00 -33.01
N ALA A 247 2.98 4.82 -31.95
CA ALA A 247 1.87 3.86 -31.89
C ALA A 247 0.56 4.37 -32.53
N GLY A 248 -0.06 3.50 -33.34
CA GLY A 248 -1.40 3.67 -33.90
C GLY A 248 -2.47 2.81 -33.19
N PRO A 249 -3.73 2.82 -33.67
CA PRO A 249 -4.89 2.25 -32.96
C PRO A 249 -4.81 0.74 -32.65
N ALA A 250 -3.94 -0.03 -33.33
CA ALA A 250 -3.69 -1.43 -33.00
C ALA A 250 -3.13 -1.65 -31.58
N ALA A 251 -2.43 -0.66 -31.02
CA ALA A 251 -1.93 -0.71 -29.64
C ALA A 251 -3.08 -0.73 -28.60
N LEU A 252 -4.23 -0.13 -28.92
CA LEU A 252 -5.37 -0.04 -28.01
C LEU A 252 -6.08 -1.39 -27.85
N SER A 253 -6.25 -2.16 -28.93
CA SER A 253 -6.79 -3.52 -28.88
C SER A 253 -5.87 -4.49 -28.14
N ALA A 254 -4.55 -4.30 -28.22
CA ALA A 254 -3.59 -5.09 -27.44
C ALA A 254 -3.67 -4.77 -25.94
N VAL A 255 -3.97 -3.52 -25.57
CA VAL A 255 -4.22 -3.09 -24.18
C VAL A 255 -5.51 -3.73 -23.62
N LEU A 256 -6.64 -3.64 -24.35
CA LEU A 256 -7.91 -4.31 -24.00
C LEU A 256 -7.74 -5.84 -23.88
N GLY A 257 -7.04 -6.48 -24.82
CA GLY A 257 -6.73 -7.91 -24.77
C GLY A 257 -5.75 -8.33 -23.68
N SER A 258 -5.07 -7.36 -23.04
CA SER A 258 -4.22 -7.58 -21.88
C SER A 258 -4.98 -7.35 -20.56
N LEU A 259 -6.07 -6.56 -20.56
CA LEU A 259 -6.93 -6.44 -19.38
C LEU A 259 -7.69 -7.73 -19.08
N LYS A 260 -8.31 -8.37 -20.08
CA LYS A 260 -9.00 -9.66 -19.90
C LYS A 260 -8.15 -10.71 -19.17
N ARG A 261 -6.94 -10.96 -19.68
CA ARG A 261 -5.98 -11.91 -19.09
C ARG A 261 -5.41 -11.48 -17.73
N GLY A 262 -5.45 -10.18 -17.42
CA GLY A 262 -5.08 -9.66 -16.10
C GLY A 262 -6.20 -9.73 -15.06
N VAL A 263 -7.47 -9.77 -15.49
CA VAL A 263 -8.67 -9.87 -14.63
C VAL A 263 -8.99 -11.33 -14.31
N GLU A 264 -8.81 -12.25 -15.27
CA GLU A 264 -9.05 -13.70 -15.08
C GLU A 264 -8.24 -14.30 -13.91
N ASN A 265 -7.05 -13.77 -13.60
CA ASN A 265 -6.22 -14.22 -12.46
C ASN A 265 -6.64 -13.68 -11.08
N PHE A 266 -7.62 -12.77 -11.00
CA PHE A 266 -8.14 -12.24 -9.73
C PHE A 266 -9.66 -12.43 -9.56
N SER A 267 -10.36 -12.90 -10.60
CA SER A 267 -11.79 -13.22 -10.54
C SER A 267 -12.01 -14.63 -10.00
N HIS A 268 -12.13 -14.76 -8.68
CA HIS A 268 -12.88 -15.87 -8.07
C HIS A 268 -14.16 -15.28 -7.45
N PRO A 269 -15.36 -15.59 -7.97
CA PRO A 269 -16.58 -15.29 -7.23
C PRO A 269 -16.55 -16.08 -5.91
N PRO A 270 -17.12 -15.55 -4.81
CA PRO A 270 -17.26 -16.33 -3.58
C PRO A 270 -18.02 -17.62 -3.91
N ALA A 271 -17.47 -18.74 -3.44
CA ALA A 271 -18.05 -20.05 -3.71
C ALA A 271 -19.54 -20.08 -3.33
N LYS A 272 -20.38 -20.68 -4.18
CA LYS A 272 -21.79 -20.91 -3.86
C LYS A 272 -21.87 -21.65 -2.53
N ALA A 273 -22.38 -20.98 -1.50
CA ALA A 273 -22.63 -21.61 -0.22
C ALA A 273 -23.58 -22.79 -0.43
N THR A 274 -23.11 -24.00 -0.15
CA THR A 274 -23.94 -25.20 -0.13
C THR A 274 -24.98 -25.06 0.96
N SER A 275 -26.24 -25.34 0.62
CA SER A 275 -27.38 -25.15 1.51
C SER A 275 -27.37 -26.14 2.67
N GLU A 276 -27.00 -25.70 3.86
CA GLU A 276 -27.40 -26.37 5.09
C GLU A 276 -28.78 -25.87 5.53
N THR A 277 -29.69 -26.81 5.73
CA THR A 277 -31.09 -26.57 6.09
C THR A 277 -31.26 -26.32 7.58
N GLY A 278 -31.90 -25.20 7.98
CA GLY A 278 -32.58 -25.14 9.27
C GLY A 278 -32.58 -23.82 10.04
N ALA A 279 -33.30 -22.79 9.57
CA ALA A 279 -34.09 -21.85 10.40
C ALA A 279 -34.78 -20.77 9.52
N PRO A 280 -36.05 -20.40 9.77
CA PRO A 280 -36.69 -19.29 9.05
C PRO A 280 -36.17 -17.94 9.58
N ARG A 281 -35.10 -17.42 8.97
CA ARG A 281 -34.60 -16.07 9.27
C ARG A 281 -35.51 -15.04 8.61
N ALA A 282 -36.10 -14.15 9.40
CA ALA A 282 -36.96 -13.08 8.91
C ALA A 282 -36.25 -12.23 7.83
N ALA A 283 -36.99 -11.83 6.80
CA ALA A 283 -36.49 -11.00 5.70
C ALA A 283 -36.20 -9.57 6.20
N GLY A 284 -35.00 -9.37 6.75
CA GLY A 284 -34.52 -8.07 7.19
C GLY A 284 -34.22 -7.16 6.01
N ALA A 285 -34.73 -5.93 6.05
CA ALA A 285 -34.43 -4.91 5.04
C ALA A 285 -32.92 -4.58 5.01
N ASP A 286 -32.39 -4.34 3.81
CA ASP A 286 -30.96 -4.02 3.61
C ASP A 286 -30.53 -2.78 4.42
N SER A 287 -29.36 -2.86 5.04
CA SER A 287 -28.75 -1.72 5.74
C SER A 287 -28.48 -0.55 4.77
N PRO A 288 -28.39 0.71 5.26
CA PRO A 288 -28.04 1.84 4.41
C PRO A 288 -26.78 1.60 3.57
N GLY A 289 -25.74 1.02 4.19
CA GLY A 289 -24.50 0.66 3.48
C GLY A 289 -24.70 -0.40 2.39
N GLN A 290 -25.50 -1.44 2.62
CA GLN A 290 -25.83 -2.45 1.60
C GLN A 290 -26.63 -1.86 0.42
N ARG A 291 -27.51 -0.88 0.69
CA ARG A 291 -28.23 -0.16 -0.37
C ARG A 291 -27.30 0.73 -1.20
N ILE A 292 -26.42 1.50 -0.55
CA ILE A 292 -25.43 2.34 -1.21
C ILE A 292 -24.46 1.47 -2.04
N TYR A 293 -23.89 0.42 -1.45
CA TYR A 293 -22.94 -0.46 -2.14
C TYR A 293 -23.49 -1.01 -3.46
N ARG A 294 -24.69 -1.61 -3.45
CA ARG A 294 -25.29 -2.23 -4.65
C ARG A 294 -25.58 -1.23 -5.78
N ARG A 295 -25.91 0.02 -5.46
CA ARG A 295 -26.20 1.06 -6.48
C ARG A 295 -24.95 1.80 -6.95
N ALA A 296 -24.01 2.04 -6.06
CA ALA A 296 -22.81 2.82 -6.34
C ALA A 296 -21.64 1.98 -6.90
N SER A 297 -21.56 0.68 -6.60
CA SER A 297 -20.48 -0.18 -7.10
C SER A 297 -20.42 -0.27 -8.65
N PRO A 298 -21.53 -0.47 -9.39
CA PRO A 298 -21.50 -0.49 -10.87
C PRO A 298 -21.07 0.84 -11.50
N LEU A 299 -21.28 1.95 -10.80
CA LEU A 299 -20.95 3.30 -11.24
C LEU A 299 -19.53 3.75 -10.79
N THR A 300 -18.91 3.00 -9.87
CA THR A 300 -17.56 3.24 -9.37
C THR A 300 -16.57 2.52 -10.27
N CYS A 301 -15.75 3.30 -10.97
CA CYS A 301 -14.89 2.82 -12.04
C CYS A 301 -13.50 2.47 -11.53
N LEU A 302 -12.94 1.35 -11.95
CA LEU A 302 -11.51 1.08 -11.91
C LEU A 302 -10.84 1.82 -13.07
N ILE A 303 -9.78 2.56 -12.78
CA ILE A 303 -8.95 3.25 -13.77
C ILE A 303 -7.60 2.54 -13.82
N VAL A 304 -7.22 2.09 -15.01
CA VAL A 304 -5.93 1.45 -15.29
C VAL A 304 -5.12 2.36 -16.19
N THR A 305 -3.94 2.75 -15.71
CA THR A 305 -3.03 3.58 -16.50
C THR A 305 -1.92 2.75 -17.12
N PHE A 306 -1.47 3.19 -18.29
CA PHE A 306 -0.38 2.56 -19.03
C PHE A 306 0.71 3.57 -19.34
N ARG A 307 1.98 3.17 -19.16
CA ARG A 307 3.15 3.92 -19.61
C ARG A 307 4.09 2.99 -20.36
N ASN A 308 4.63 3.44 -21.49
CA ASN A 308 5.50 2.66 -22.39
C ASN A 308 4.91 1.28 -22.75
N GLY A 309 3.58 1.22 -22.98
CA GLY A 309 2.84 0.00 -23.31
C GLY A 309 2.67 -1.01 -22.16
N ARG A 310 3.03 -0.65 -20.92
CA ARG A 310 2.88 -1.50 -19.72
C ARG A 310 1.93 -0.85 -18.71
N LYS A 311 1.20 -1.67 -17.94
CA LYS A 311 0.39 -1.20 -16.80
C LYS A 311 1.30 -0.49 -15.80
N ASP A 312 0.91 0.72 -15.39
CA ASP A 312 1.73 1.63 -14.55
C ASP A 312 1.10 1.87 -13.18
N SER A 313 -0.18 2.22 -13.12
CA SER A 313 -0.89 2.51 -11.87
C SER A 313 -2.37 2.16 -11.94
N LEU A 314 -3.03 2.17 -10.78
CA LEU A 314 -4.46 1.94 -10.59
C LEU A 314 -5.06 3.04 -9.72
N GLY A 315 -6.28 3.46 -10.05
CA GLY A 315 -7.08 4.37 -9.25
C GLY A 315 -8.56 4.05 -9.38
N SER A 316 -9.38 4.81 -8.66
CA SER A 316 -10.83 4.81 -8.84
C SER A 316 -11.30 6.03 -9.64
N GLY A 317 -12.54 5.95 -10.13
CA GLY A 317 -13.27 7.05 -10.70
C GLY A 317 -14.77 6.91 -10.42
N LEU A 318 -15.53 7.94 -10.76
CA LEU A 318 -16.99 7.94 -10.66
C LEU A 318 -17.61 8.28 -12.02
N LEU A 319 -18.54 7.44 -12.48
CA LEU A 319 -19.32 7.68 -13.71
C LEU A 319 -20.38 8.76 -13.46
N VAL A 320 -20.26 9.89 -14.16
CA VAL A 320 -21.05 11.11 -13.91
C VAL A 320 -21.92 11.55 -15.10
N SER A 321 -21.87 10.84 -16.23
CA SER A 321 -22.85 11.03 -17.31
C SER A 321 -23.29 9.71 -17.94
N PRO A 322 -24.51 9.64 -18.51
CA PRO A 322 -25.01 8.46 -19.23
C PRO A 322 -24.17 8.08 -20.46
N ASP A 323 -23.46 9.05 -21.05
CA ASP A 323 -22.71 8.88 -22.29
C ASP A 323 -21.23 8.51 -22.08
N GLY A 324 -20.76 8.35 -20.84
CA GLY A 324 -19.44 7.78 -20.53
C GLY A 324 -18.41 8.76 -19.96
N LEU A 325 -18.82 9.87 -19.34
CA LEU A 325 -17.90 10.76 -18.62
C LEU A 325 -17.58 10.24 -17.21
N VAL A 326 -16.29 10.19 -16.88
CA VAL A 326 -15.77 9.68 -15.61
C VAL A 326 -14.84 10.70 -14.96
N ILE A 327 -15.08 11.04 -13.69
CA ILE A 327 -14.18 11.88 -12.89
C ILE A 327 -13.21 11.01 -12.09
N THR A 328 -12.00 11.51 -11.89
CA THR A 328 -10.97 10.94 -11.01
C THR A 328 -10.01 12.04 -10.54
N ASN A 329 -8.98 11.69 -9.75
CA ASN A 329 -7.91 12.63 -9.44
C ASN A 329 -6.96 12.83 -10.61
N HIS A 330 -6.35 14.00 -10.72
CA HIS A 330 -5.35 14.25 -11.74
C HIS A 330 -4.07 13.41 -11.49
N HIS A 331 -3.65 13.21 -10.23
CA HIS A 331 -2.47 12.39 -9.91
C HIS A 331 -2.57 10.93 -10.38
N VAL A 332 -3.79 10.37 -10.47
CA VAL A 332 -4.04 9.01 -11.00
C VAL A 332 -3.61 8.92 -12.47
N ILE A 333 -3.75 10.01 -13.24
CA ILE A 333 -3.55 10.02 -14.71
C ILE A 333 -2.36 10.88 -15.21
N ASP A 334 -1.67 11.64 -14.34
CA ASP A 334 -0.68 12.68 -14.71
C ASP A 334 0.38 12.19 -15.72
N LYS A 335 0.78 10.92 -15.61
CA LYS A 335 1.86 10.29 -16.39
C LYS A 335 1.42 9.07 -17.21
N ALA A 336 0.14 8.99 -17.57
CA ALA A 336 -0.39 7.91 -18.39
C ALA A 336 -0.30 8.25 -19.89
N ASP A 337 0.24 7.33 -20.69
CA ASP A 337 0.21 7.41 -22.15
C ASP A 337 -1.15 6.94 -22.68
N ASN A 338 -1.72 5.91 -22.06
CA ASN A 338 -3.03 5.36 -22.37
C ASN A 338 -3.79 5.03 -21.08
N LEU A 339 -5.12 5.01 -21.17
CA LEU A 339 -6.04 4.75 -20.07
C LEU A 339 -7.07 3.70 -20.48
N ALA A 340 -7.34 2.74 -19.61
CA ALA A 340 -8.52 1.89 -19.66
C ALA A 340 -9.37 2.14 -18.40
N VAL A 341 -10.68 2.16 -18.56
CA VAL A 341 -11.65 2.42 -17.49
C VAL A 341 -12.70 1.33 -17.51
N ARG A 342 -12.97 0.74 -16.34
CA ARG A 342 -13.93 -0.36 -16.17
C ARG A 342 -14.91 -0.03 -15.05
N CYS A 343 -16.20 0.02 -15.34
CA CYS A 343 -17.26 0.33 -14.36
C CYS A 343 -18.29 -0.82 -14.41
N GLY A 344 -18.42 -1.57 -13.31
CA GLY A 344 -19.06 -2.88 -13.33
C GLY A 344 -18.44 -3.79 -14.39
N GLU A 345 -19.29 -4.45 -15.18
CA GLU A 345 -18.88 -5.35 -16.27
C GLU A 345 -18.42 -4.65 -17.55
N GLN A 346 -18.62 -3.32 -17.68
CA GLN A 346 -18.24 -2.59 -18.89
C GLN A 346 -16.80 -2.07 -18.82
N GLU A 347 -16.03 -2.29 -19.89
CA GLU A 347 -14.66 -1.77 -20.05
C GLU A 347 -14.55 -0.90 -21.32
N SER A 348 -13.77 0.17 -21.25
CA SER A 348 -13.51 1.04 -22.39
C SER A 348 -12.14 1.72 -22.28
N ALA A 349 -11.52 2.00 -23.43
CA ALA A 349 -10.41 2.94 -23.48
C ALA A 349 -10.90 4.37 -23.16
N ALA A 350 -10.04 5.17 -22.52
CA ALA A 350 -10.39 6.51 -22.08
C ALA A 350 -9.46 7.59 -22.66
N SER A 351 -10.05 8.75 -22.95
CA SER A 351 -9.36 9.96 -23.37
C SER A 351 -9.54 11.04 -22.30
N VAL A 352 -8.50 11.85 -22.05
CA VAL A 352 -8.58 12.94 -21.08
C VAL A 352 -9.25 14.15 -21.74
N ARG A 353 -10.44 14.52 -21.28
CA ARG A 353 -11.16 15.72 -21.76
C ARG A 353 -10.69 17.00 -21.10
N GLY A 354 -10.32 16.91 -19.82
CA GLY A 354 -9.81 18.03 -19.05
C GLY A 354 -9.08 17.54 -17.81
N ARG A 355 -8.16 18.35 -17.30
CA ARG A 355 -7.44 18.07 -16.06
C ARG A 355 -7.05 19.36 -15.36
N SER A 356 -7.04 19.35 -14.03
CA SER A 356 -6.49 20.41 -13.21
C SER A 356 -5.62 19.84 -12.09
N ARG A 357 -4.38 20.35 -12.01
CA ARG A 357 -3.42 20.03 -10.94
C ARG A 357 -3.85 20.55 -9.57
N LYS A 358 -4.75 21.53 -9.54
CA LYS A 358 -5.33 22.14 -8.35
C LYS A 358 -6.77 22.50 -8.71
N PRO A 359 -7.77 21.70 -8.33
CA PRO A 359 -7.85 20.94 -7.07
C PRO A 359 -7.34 19.48 -7.08
N ASP A 360 -6.64 19.02 -8.13
CA ASP A 360 -6.26 17.60 -8.37
C ASP A 360 -7.42 16.74 -8.88
N LEU A 361 -8.04 17.19 -9.98
CA LEU A 361 -9.16 16.52 -10.65
C LEU A 361 -8.89 16.32 -12.14
N ALA A 362 -9.43 15.25 -12.71
CA ALA A 362 -9.44 14.98 -14.14
C ALA A 362 -10.81 14.47 -14.61
N LEU A 363 -11.19 14.87 -15.82
CA LEU A 363 -12.36 14.36 -16.53
C LEU A 363 -11.92 13.50 -17.71
N LEU A 364 -12.40 12.26 -17.73
CA LEU A 364 -12.20 11.29 -18.79
C LEU A 364 -13.47 11.12 -19.63
N ALA A 365 -13.31 10.92 -20.93
CA ALA A 365 -14.37 10.43 -21.81
C ALA A 365 -14.05 9.00 -22.26
N THR A 366 -15.06 8.14 -22.16
CA THR A 366 -15.02 6.72 -22.50
C THR A 366 -16.14 6.40 -23.50
N ALA A 367 -16.19 5.16 -24.01
CA ALA A 367 -17.36 4.67 -24.78
C ALA A 367 -18.42 3.96 -23.91
N LEU A 368 -18.27 3.98 -22.57
CA LEU A 368 -19.19 3.35 -21.63
C LEU A 368 -20.60 3.96 -21.73
N LYS A 369 -21.63 3.17 -21.43
CA LYS A 369 -23.03 3.61 -21.48
C LYS A 369 -23.78 3.12 -20.26
N SER A 370 -24.40 4.04 -19.53
CA SER A 370 -25.17 3.71 -18.32
C SER A 370 -26.51 4.41 -18.29
N ALA A 371 -27.52 3.70 -17.77
CA ALA A 371 -28.81 4.29 -17.45
C ALA A 371 -28.76 5.16 -16.17
N GLU A 372 -27.73 4.99 -15.33
CA GLU A 372 -27.54 5.73 -14.08
C GLU A 372 -26.16 6.39 -14.03
N SER A 373 -26.02 7.45 -13.23
CA SER A 373 -24.75 8.13 -12.97
C SER A 373 -24.79 8.71 -11.56
N PHE A 374 -23.63 8.99 -10.97
CA PHE A 374 -23.59 9.70 -9.70
C PHE A 374 -24.12 11.14 -9.85
N ALA A 375 -24.93 11.56 -8.88
CA ALA A 375 -25.27 12.96 -8.63
C ALA A 375 -24.28 13.56 -7.63
N LEU A 376 -23.74 14.73 -7.92
CA LEU A 376 -22.89 15.48 -7.00
C LEU A 376 -23.73 16.33 -6.04
N ASN A 377 -23.20 16.57 -4.84
CA ASN A 377 -23.74 17.57 -3.93
C ASN A 377 -23.22 18.95 -4.34
N GLU A 378 -24.12 19.92 -4.51
CA GLU A 378 -23.74 21.29 -4.91
C GLU A 378 -23.45 22.19 -3.71
N SER A 379 -23.66 21.69 -2.49
CA SER A 379 -23.46 22.42 -1.24
C SER A 379 -22.14 22.05 -0.55
N TYR A 380 -21.61 23.01 0.20
CA TYR A 380 -20.44 22.83 1.06
C TYR A 380 -20.76 23.34 2.47
N ASP A 381 -21.82 22.76 3.04
CA ASP A 381 -22.44 23.20 4.29
C ASP A 381 -21.81 22.53 5.54
N PRO A 382 -21.36 23.30 6.55
CA PRO A 382 -20.95 22.78 7.86
C PRO A 382 -21.94 21.81 8.54
N ASN A 383 -23.25 21.89 8.24
CA ASN A 383 -24.26 20.95 8.74
C ASN A 383 -24.06 19.50 8.25
N LEU A 384 -23.15 19.27 7.30
CA LEU A 384 -22.75 17.93 6.89
C LEU A 384 -21.83 17.25 7.93
N ILE A 385 -21.16 18.00 8.81
CA ILE A 385 -20.22 17.45 9.80
C ILE A 385 -20.96 16.49 10.74
N GLY A 386 -20.37 15.31 10.98
CA GLY A 386 -20.96 14.22 11.76
C GLY A 386 -21.87 13.28 10.98
N ARG A 387 -22.26 13.57 9.73
CA ARG A 387 -23.04 12.63 8.90
C ARG A 387 -22.21 11.42 8.50
N ASP A 388 -22.85 10.26 8.51
CA ASP A 388 -22.32 9.00 7.96
C ASP A 388 -22.03 9.11 6.47
N ILE A 389 -20.90 8.52 6.07
CA ILE A 389 -20.44 8.42 4.69
C ILE A 389 -19.94 7.04 4.35
N PHE A 390 -19.99 6.75 3.05
CA PHE A 390 -19.54 5.53 2.42
C PHE A 390 -18.50 5.90 1.34
N VAL A 391 -17.33 5.27 1.36
CA VAL A 391 -16.32 5.44 0.32
C VAL A 391 -16.21 4.12 -0.43
N ILE A 392 -16.29 4.19 -1.75
CA ILE A 392 -16.16 3.02 -2.62
C ILE A 392 -14.96 3.22 -3.53
N GLY A 393 -14.17 2.17 -3.70
CA GLY A 393 -13.12 2.14 -4.70
C GLY A 393 -12.78 0.72 -5.13
N ASN A 394 -11.89 0.63 -6.11
CA ASN A 394 -11.43 -0.61 -6.71
C ASN A 394 -9.91 -0.81 -6.52
N PRO A 395 -9.40 -0.83 -5.27
CA PRO A 395 -7.98 -0.94 -5.01
C PRO A 395 -7.40 -2.25 -5.52
N TYR A 396 -6.27 -2.17 -6.20
CA TYR A 396 -5.53 -3.30 -6.77
C TYR A 396 -6.29 -4.19 -7.78
N GLY A 397 -7.51 -3.81 -8.17
CA GLY A 397 -8.41 -4.66 -8.98
C GLY A 397 -9.36 -5.52 -8.15
N LEU A 398 -9.32 -5.42 -6.81
CA LEU A 398 -10.36 -5.91 -5.92
C LEU A 398 -11.56 -4.97 -6.03
N GLU A 399 -12.54 -5.36 -6.86
CA GLU A 399 -13.76 -4.58 -7.08
C GLU A 399 -14.55 -4.36 -5.79
N GLY A 400 -15.06 -3.14 -5.61
CA GLY A 400 -16.02 -2.85 -4.55
C GLY A 400 -15.45 -2.84 -3.12
N THR A 401 -14.20 -2.42 -2.93
CA THR A 401 -13.71 -2.14 -1.56
C THR A 401 -14.52 -0.99 -0.97
N PHE A 402 -15.25 -1.31 0.09
CA PHE A 402 -16.25 -0.44 0.71
C PHE A 402 -15.78 -0.08 2.12
N SER A 403 -15.63 1.21 2.42
CA SER A 403 -15.32 1.69 3.77
C SER A 403 -16.37 2.70 4.26
N THR A 404 -16.53 2.76 5.58
CA THR A 404 -17.48 3.64 6.27
C THR A 404 -16.74 4.65 7.14
N GLY A 405 -17.40 5.76 7.44
CA GLY A 405 -16.90 6.74 8.40
C GLY A 405 -17.87 7.91 8.53
N VAL A 406 -17.37 9.03 9.06
CA VAL A 406 -18.12 10.29 9.20
C VAL A 406 -17.36 11.46 8.63
N ILE A 407 -18.10 12.51 8.25
CA ILE A 407 -17.53 13.81 7.91
C ILE A 407 -16.98 14.44 9.20
N SER A 408 -15.66 14.50 9.30
CA SER A 408 -14.94 14.97 10.49
C SER A 408 -14.68 16.48 10.48
N GLY A 409 -14.91 17.15 9.35
CA GLY A 409 -14.79 18.60 9.23
C GLY A 409 -14.71 19.06 7.78
N LEU A 410 -14.96 20.35 7.56
CA LEU A 410 -14.69 21.03 6.29
C LEU A 410 -13.38 21.82 6.42
N ARG A 411 -12.56 21.83 5.37
CA ARG A 411 -11.27 22.56 5.32
C ARG A 411 -11.13 23.28 3.99
N GLU A 412 -10.53 24.45 4.01
CA GLU A 412 -9.99 25.08 2.81
C GLU A 412 -8.47 25.11 2.95
N ILE A 413 -7.76 24.56 1.96
CA ILE A 413 -6.31 24.46 1.96
C ILE A 413 -5.81 25.04 0.63
N ASP A 414 -5.02 26.09 0.69
CA ASP A 414 -4.54 26.88 -0.44
C ASP A 414 -5.65 27.32 -1.43
N GLY A 415 -6.88 27.55 -0.96
CA GLY A 415 -8.02 27.92 -1.81
C GLY A 415 -8.67 26.73 -2.55
N VAL A 416 -8.47 25.50 -2.08
CA VAL A 416 -9.23 24.30 -2.50
C VAL A 416 -10.04 23.79 -1.31
N ARG A 417 -11.33 23.49 -1.54
CA ARG A 417 -12.23 22.93 -0.53
C ARG A 417 -12.08 21.41 -0.42
N TYR A 418 -11.82 20.95 0.80
CA TYR A 418 -11.65 19.54 1.16
C TYR A 418 -12.60 19.13 2.29
N ILE A 419 -13.17 17.94 2.16
CA ILE A 419 -13.93 17.28 3.22
C ILE A 419 -12.96 16.38 3.99
N GLN A 420 -12.76 16.67 5.28
CA GLN A 420 -12.05 15.79 6.19
C GLN A 420 -12.98 14.63 6.57
N ILE A 421 -12.51 13.40 6.43
CA ILE A 421 -13.28 12.17 6.64
C ILE A 421 -12.51 11.19 7.53
N SER A 422 -13.24 10.44 8.36
CA SER A 422 -12.63 9.35 9.14
C SER A 422 -12.49 8.04 8.36
N ALA A 423 -13.28 7.86 7.29
CA ALA A 423 -13.23 6.70 6.43
C ALA A 423 -11.82 6.49 5.85
N PRO A 424 -11.24 5.26 5.90
CA PRO A 424 -9.92 4.98 5.35
C PRO A 424 -9.83 5.29 3.84
N VAL A 425 -8.84 6.12 3.48
CA VAL A 425 -8.46 6.41 2.09
C VAL A 425 -7.08 5.78 1.84
N SER A 426 -6.98 5.01 0.77
CA SER A 426 -5.78 4.25 0.39
C SER A 426 -5.58 4.28 -1.13
N PRO A 427 -4.39 3.89 -1.61
CA PRO A 427 -4.14 3.77 -3.04
C PRO A 427 -5.16 2.85 -3.70
N GLY A 428 -5.87 3.37 -4.70
CA GLY A 428 -6.89 2.64 -5.42
C GLY A 428 -8.34 2.89 -4.98
N ASN A 429 -8.63 3.50 -3.82
CA ASN A 429 -9.90 4.23 -3.61
C ASN A 429 -9.77 5.74 -3.83
N SER A 430 -8.54 6.25 -4.00
CA SER A 430 -8.28 7.59 -4.54
C SER A 430 -8.91 7.75 -5.94
N GLY A 431 -9.60 8.86 -6.16
CA GLY A 431 -10.47 9.14 -7.31
C GLY A 431 -11.89 8.57 -7.18
N GLY A 432 -12.16 7.77 -6.15
CA GLY A 432 -13.47 7.16 -5.88
C GLY A 432 -14.45 8.12 -5.18
N PRO A 433 -15.77 7.84 -5.25
CA PRO A 433 -16.80 8.67 -4.66
C PRO A 433 -16.85 8.54 -3.13
N VAL A 434 -17.06 9.67 -2.46
CA VAL A 434 -17.50 9.76 -1.06
C VAL A 434 -18.99 10.09 -1.05
N ILE A 435 -19.80 9.19 -0.50
CA ILE A 435 -21.24 9.11 -0.71
C ILE A 435 -21.96 9.24 0.63
N LEU A 436 -23.04 10.03 0.69
CA LEU A 436 -23.95 10.10 1.84
C LEU A 436 -24.96 8.94 1.85
N GLY A 437 -25.67 8.74 2.96
CA GLY A 437 -26.77 7.75 3.05
C GLY A 437 -27.96 7.98 2.09
N ASP A 438 -28.04 9.17 1.48
CA ASP A 438 -28.98 9.52 0.41
C ASP A 438 -28.44 9.21 -1.00
N GLY A 439 -27.21 8.71 -1.14
CA GLY A 439 -26.62 8.37 -2.43
C GLY A 439 -26.09 9.56 -3.23
N THR A 440 -26.07 10.78 -2.67
CA THR A 440 -25.33 11.91 -3.26
C THR A 440 -23.83 11.81 -2.98
N VAL A 441 -23.01 12.19 -3.96
CA VAL A 441 -21.55 12.26 -3.81
C VAL A 441 -21.16 13.64 -3.31
N ILE A 442 -20.61 13.71 -2.10
CA ILE A 442 -20.12 14.96 -1.51
C ILE A 442 -18.68 15.27 -1.88
N GLY A 443 -17.90 14.29 -2.35
CA GLY A 443 -16.51 14.50 -2.68
C GLY A 443 -15.84 13.30 -3.35
N ILE A 444 -14.59 13.53 -3.76
CA ILE A 444 -13.73 12.58 -4.47
C ILE A 444 -12.55 12.28 -3.55
N ALA A 445 -12.44 11.05 -3.07
CA ALA A 445 -11.37 10.64 -2.15
C ALA A 445 -10.00 10.92 -2.79
N ALA A 446 -9.09 11.59 -2.09
CA ALA A 446 -7.87 12.12 -2.71
C ALA A 446 -6.58 11.91 -1.91
N MET A 447 -6.60 12.08 -0.57
CA MET A 447 -5.37 11.97 0.22
C MET A 447 -5.63 11.68 1.71
N GLY A 448 -4.84 10.77 2.30
CA GLY A 448 -4.69 10.65 3.75
C GLY A 448 -3.50 11.47 4.25
N LEU A 449 -3.71 12.35 5.23
CA LEU A 449 -2.60 13.04 5.91
C LEU A 449 -2.01 12.08 6.94
N LYS A 450 -0.84 11.51 6.63
CA LYS A 450 -0.07 10.53 7.44
C LYS A 450 0.49 11.13 8.76
N ALA A 451 -0.30 11.93 9.47
CA ALA A 451 0.04 12.66 10.70
C ALA A 451 -0.97 12.46 11.84
N GLY A 452 -2.14 11.88 11.58
CA GLY A 452 -3.10 11.45 12.59
C GLY A 452 -3.89 10.23 12.13
N GLN A 453 -4.27 9.36 13.06
CA GLN A 453 -5.25 8.31 12.79
C GLN A 453 -6.56 8.98 12.35
N ASN A 454 -7.25 8.41 11.35
CA ASN A 454 -8.52 8.92 10.80
C ASN A 454 -8.46 10.35 10.21
N LEU A 455 -7.30 10.82 9.75
CA LEU A 455 -7.14 12.14 9.10
C LEU A 455 -7.08 12.01 7.56
N ASN A 456 -8.21 11.65 6.94
CA ASN A 456 -8.33 11.50 5.50
C ASN A 456 -9.10 12.66 4.85
N PHE A 457 -8.91 12.85 3.54
CA PHE A 457 -9.48 13.95 2.77
C PHE A 457 -10.04 13.51 1.43
N ALA A 458 -11.20 14.07 1.11
CA ALA A 458 -11.77 14.13 -0.23
C ALA A 458 -11.79 15.57 -0.73
N ILE A 459 -11.54 15.76 -2.03
CA ILE A 459 -11.83 17.02 -2.71
C ILE A 459 -13.34 17.20 -2.73
N ALA A 460 -13.84 18.38 -2.34
CA ALA A 460 -15.28 18.62 -2.33
C ALA A 460 -15.88 18.50 -3.74
N SER A 461 -17.07 17.91 -3.86
CA SER A 461 -17.81 17.81 -5.12
C SER A 461 -18.08 19.18 -5.77
N THR A 462 -18.23 20.21 -4.95
CA THR A 462 -18.32 21.62 -5.37
C THR A 462 -17.06 22.16 -6.06
N GLU A 463 -15.90 21.52 -5.90
CA GLU A 463 -14.68 21.82 -6.68
C GLU A 463 -14.73 21.25 -8.09
N VAL A 464 -15.43 20.13 -8.33
CA VAL A 464 -15.71 19.65 -9.69
C VAL A 464 -16.48 20.73 -10.45
N ILE A 465 -17.57 21.21 -9.86
CA ILE A 465 -18.47 22.20 -10.43
C ILE A 465 -17.70 23.51 -10.67
N ALA A 466 -16.94 23.99 -9.67
CA ALA A 466 -16.14 25.21 -9.78
C ALA A 466 -15.01 25.10 -10.82
N SER A 467 -14.42 23.92 -11.02
CA SER A 467 -13.30 23.73 -11.95
C SER A 467 -13.63 23.96 -13.42
N ARG A 468 -14.92 23.96 -13.79
CA ARG A 468 -15.43 23.97 -15.17
C ARG A 468 -14.88 22.84 -16.07
N LEU A 469 -14.26 21.81 -15.47
CA LEU A 469 -13.84 20.60 -16.19
C LEU A 469 -15.05 19.78 -16.63
N PHE A 470 -16.15 19.86 -15.87
CA PHE A 470 -17.41 19.16 -16.11
C PHE A 470 -18.57 20.17 -16.17
N ASP A 471 -19.58 19.84 -16.96
CA ASP A 471 -20.81 20.62 -17.17
C ASP A 471 -21.96 19.97 -16.36
N PRO A 472 -22.43 20.58 -15.25
CA PRO A 472 -23.42 19.98 -14.35
C PRO A 472 -24.71 19.51 -15.04
N GLU A 473 -25.15 20.18 -16.10
CA GLU A 473 -26.33 19.84 -16.91
C GLU A 473 -26.25 18.43 -17.54
N ARG A 474 -25.07 17.81 -17.53
CA ARG A 474 -24.82 16.46 -18.05
C ARG A 474 -24.91 15.35 -17.00
N MET A 475 -25.08 15.69 -15.72
CA MET A 475 -25.38 14.72 -14.66
C MET A 475 -26.87 14.35 -14.67
N LYS A 476 -27.19 13.11 -14.28
CA LYS A 476 -28.57 12.79 -13.87
C LYS A 476 -28.83 13.38 -12.48
N SER A 477 -29.86 14.20 -12.38
CA SER A 477 -30.22 15.01 -11.20
C SER A 477 -30.88 14.23 -10.05
N GLN A 478 -30.81 12.90 -10.03
CA GLN A 478 -31.45 12.07 -9.00
C GLN A 478 -30.39 11.33 -8.15
N PRO A 479 -30.40 11.50 -6.82
CA PRO A 479 -29.52 10.75 -5.92
C PRO A 479 -29.70 9.24 -6.01
N LEU A 480 -28.65 8.47 -5.74
CA LEU A 480 -28.71 7.00 -5.81
C LEU A 480 -29.64 6.39 -4.76
N ALA A 481 -29.98 7.08 -3.65
CA ALA A 481 -31.18 6.77 -2.91
C ALA A 481 -32.32 7.66 -3.42
N GLY A 482 -33.26 7.07 -4.17
CA GLY A 482 -34.55 7.69 -4.46
C GLY A 482 -35.27 8.15 -3.18
N PRO A 483 -36.31 9.00 -3.32
CA PRO A 483 -36.90 9.75 -2.21
C PRO A 483 -37.23 8.86 -1.01
N GLN A 484 -36.72 9.26 0.16
CA GLN A 484 -37.03 8.61 1.43
C GLN A 484 -38.40 9.10 1.91
N PHE A 485 -39.17 8.19 2.50
CA PHE A 485 -40.38 8.49 3.28
C PHE A 485 -40.00 8.80 4.73
#